data_AF-A0A0S8CRU9-F1
#
_entry.id   AF-A0A0S8CRU9-F1
#
_cell.length_a   1.000
_cell.length_b   1.000
_cell.length_c   1.000
_cell.angle_alpha   90.00
_cell.angle_beta   90.00
_cell.angle_gamma   90.00
#
_symmetry.space_group_name_H-M   'P 1'
#
loop_
_entity.id
_entity.type
_entity.pdbx_description
1 polymer ?
#
loop_
_entity_poly.entity_id
_entity_poly.type
_entity_poly.pdbx_seq_one_letter_code
_entity_poly.pdbx_strand_id
1 'polypeptide(L)' 'MREVFSHRAGRIFLLVLFLAVVGLLAVTPLFSQRVIILGWMPLPFAAGIIFLLVWLCAYLIYFLKYWPFR' A
#
# COMPACT_ATOMS: atom_id res chain seq x y z
N MET A 1 20.22 -3.35 -6.44
CA MET A 1 19.55 -3.06 -5.14
C MET A 1 20.06 -1.78 -4.47
N ARG A 2 21.34 -1.37 -4.63
CA ARG A 2 21.81 -0.04 -4.20
C ARG A 2 21.19 1.12 -4.99
N GLU A 3 20.71 0.92 -6.23
CA GLU A 3 20.06 2.01 -6.98
C GLU A 3 18.74 2.48 -6.34
N VAL A 4 17.96 1.57 -5.74
CA VAL A 4 16.66 1.92 -5.13
C VAL A 4 16.82 2.90 -3.97
N PHE A 5 17.92 2.80 -3.21
CA PHE A 5 18.22 3.69 -2.09
C PHE A 5 18.87 5.02 -2.50
N SER A 6 19.50 5.06 -3.67
CA SER A 6 20.13 6.27 -4.22
C SER A 6 19.12 7.22 -4.87
N HIS A 7 18.09 6.68 -5.52
CA HIS A 7 17.07 7.50 -6.17
C HIS A 7 16.00 8.00 -5.18
N ARG A 8 15.73 9.32 -5.18
CA ARG A 8 14.61 9.94 -4.44
C ARG A 8 13.27 9.20 -4.67
N ALA A 9 13.13 8.65 -5.86
CA ALA A 9 12.01 7.81 -6.29
C ALA A 9 11.78 6.55 -5.45
N GLY A 10 12.84 5.77 -5.21
CA GLY A 10 12.75 4.55 -4.43
C GLY A 10 12.43 4.85 -2.96
N ARG A 11 12.90 5.99 -2.45
CA ARG A 11 12.52 6.46 -1.11
C ARG A 11 11.05 6.84 -1.01
N ILE A 12 10.48 7.48 -2.05
CA ILE A 12 9.04 7.80 -2.08
C ILE A 12 8.21 6.49 -2.12
N PHE A 13 8.62 5.51 -2.93
CA PHE A 13 7.96 4.20 -2.95
C PHE A 13 8.01 3.52 -1.58
N LEU A 14 9.19 3.50 -0.94
CA LEU A 14 9.35 2.93 0.40
C LEU A 14 8.55 3.68 1.46
N LEU A 15 8.43 5.01 1.35
CA LEU A 15 7.58 5.82 2.23
C LEU A 15 6.10 5.50 2.06
N VAL A 16 5.62 5.38 0.82
CA VAL A 16 4.22 5.01 0.53
C VAL A 16 3.94 3.59 1.02
N LEU A 17 4.88 2.67 0.81
CA LEU A 17 4.81 1.31 1.35
C LEU A 17 4.69 1.32 2.88
N PHE A 18 5.56 2.09 3.54
CA PHE A 18 5.57 2.21 4.99
C PHE A 18 4.26 2.82 5.51
N LEU A 19 3.78 3.89 4.88
CA LEU A 19 2.50 4.53 5.20
C LEU A 19 1.31 3.58 5.00
N ALA A 20 1.32 2.75 3.95
CA ALA A 20 0.28 1.75 3.72
C ALA A 20 0.25 0.70 4.83
N VAL A 21 1.41 0.23 5.29
CA VAL A 21 1.51 -0.72 6.41
C VAL A 21 1.07 -0.08 7.72
N VAL A 22 1.52 1.15 8.01
CA VAL A 22 1.09 1.90 9.20
C VAL A 22 -0.41 2.14 9.18
N GLY A 23 -0.97 2.51 8.02
CA GLY A 23 -2.42 2.68 7.84
C GLY A 23 -3.19 1.37 8.11
N LEU A 24 -2.71 0.24 7.62
CA LEU A 24 -3.33 -1.06 7.89
C LEU A 24 -3.28 -1.41 9.37
N LEU A 25 -2.14 -1.21 10.04
CA LEU A 25 -1.97 -1.43 11.48
C LEU A 25 -2.76 -0.45 12.35
N ALA A 26 -3.07 0.74 11.85
CA ALA A 26 -3.94 1.68 12.56
C ALA A 26 -5.41 1.23 12.53
N VAL A 27 -5.80 0.47 11.51
CA VAL A 27 -7.18 -0.02 11.32
C VAL A 27 -7.38 -1.41 11.95
N THR A 28 -6.33 -2.19 12.20
CA THR A 28 -6.44 -3.52 12.83
C THR A 28 -7.18 -3.55 14.18
N PRO A 29 -7.12 -2.55 15.07
CA PRO A 29 -7.91 -2.57 16.31
C PRO A 29 -9.43 -2.61 16.04
N LEU A 30 -9.88 -1.99 14.94
CA LEU A 30 -11.28 -1.97 14.51
C LEU A 30 -11.72 -3.31 13.92
N PHE A 31 -10.80 -4.25 13.63
CA PHE A 31 -11.14 -5.57 13.09
C PHE A 31 -11.85 -6.45 14.13
N SER A 32 -11.67 -6.16 15.42
CA SER A 32 -12.40 -6.82 16.51
C SER A 32 -13.89 -6.46 16.52
N GLN A 33 -14.26 -5.32 15.93
CA GLN A 33 -15.64 -4.90 15.78
C GLN A 33 -16.21 -5.56 14.51
N ARG A 34 -17.41 -6.14 14.59
CA ARG A 34 -18.14 -6.68 13.43
C ARG A 34 -18.67 -5.55 12.54
N VAL A 35 -17.75 -4.78 11.95
CA VAL A 35 -18.11 -3.72 11.00
C VAL A 35 -18.24 -4.34 9.62
N ILE A 36 -19.44 -4.22 9.06
CA ILE A 36 -19.77 -4.65 7.70
C ILE A 36 -19.90 -3.39 6.85
N ILE A 37 -19.04 -3.28 5.84
CA ILE A 37 -19.05 -2.19 4.87
C ILE A 37 -19.99 -2.57 3.73
N LEU A 38 -20.90 -1.65 3.38
CA LEU A 38 -21.88 -1.80 2.29
C LEU A 38 -22.80 -3.04 2.42
N GLY A 39 -22.89 -3.64 3.62
CA GLY A 39 -23.77 -4.79 3.89
C GLY A 39 -23.25 -6.16 3.42
N TRP A 40 -22.11 -6.22 2.73
CA TRP A 40 -21.57 -7.49 2.19
C TRP A 40 -20.07 -7.69 2.46
N MET A 41 -19.31 -6.61 2.75
CA MET A 41 -17.86 -6.70 2.86
C MET A 41 -17.39 -6.48 4.30
N PRO A 42 -16.72 -7.45 4.94
CA PRO A 42 -16.19 -7.25 6.28
C PRO A 42 -15.02 -6.25 6.23
N LEU A 43 -14.92 -5.39 7.25
CA LEU A 43 -13.92 -4.32 7.33
C LEU A 43 -12.46 -4.80 7.14
N PRO A 44 -12.01 -5.96 7.67
CA PRO A 44 -10.67 -6.49 7.39
C PRO A 44 -10.42 -6.76 5.90
N PHE A 45 -11.44 -7.25 5.18
CA PHE A 45 -11.34 -7.56 3.77
C PHE A 45 -11.24 -6.28 2.93
N ALA A 46 -12.06 -5.28 3.27
CA ALA A 46 -12.00 -3.97 2.63
C ALA A 46 -10.65 -3.27 2.84
N ALA A 47 -10.14 -3.30 4.07
CA ALA A 47 -8.83 -2.72 4.41
C ALA A 47 -7.70 -3.41 3.65
N GLY A 48 -7.75 -4.74 3.51
CA GLY A 48 -6.80 -5.51 2.71
C GLY A 48 -6.82 -5.14 1.22
N ILE A 49 -8.02 -4.96 0.64
CA ILE A 49 -8.16 -4.52 -0.76
C ILE A 49 -7.56 -3.12 -0.95
N ILE A 50 -7.88 -2.17 -0.07
CA ILE A 50 -7.35 -0.80 -0.15
C ILE A 50 -5.82 -0.82 -0.04
N PHE A 51 -5.28 -1.61 0.90
CA PHE A 51 -3.84 -1.79 1.05
C PHE A 51 -3.19 -2.31 -0.24
N LEU A 52 -3.75 -3.37 -0.83
CA LEU A 52 -3.25 -3.95 -2.07
C LEU A 52 -3.31 -2.97 -3.24
N LEU A 53 -4.40 -2.20 -3.36
CA LEU A 53 -4.56 -1.20 -4.42
C LEU A 53 -3.56 -0.06 -4.29
N VAL A 54 -3.39 0.49 -3.08
CA VAL A 54 -2.39 1.54 -2.82
C VAL A 54 -0.99 1.02 -3.13
N TRP A 55 -0.69 -0.20 -2.71
CA TRP A 55 0.59 -0.85 -2.97
C TRP A 55 0.84 -1.06 -4.47
N LEU A 56 -0.15 -1.59 -5.19
CA LEU A 56 -0.08 -1.84 -6.63
C LEU A 56 0.09 -0.53 -7.40
N CYS A 57 -0.65 0.52 -7.07
CA CYS A 57 -0.51 1.84 -7.68
C CYS A 57 0.89 2.41 -7.44
N ALA A 58 1.40 2.35 -6.21
CA ALA A 58 2.75 2.82 -5.89
C ALA A 58 3.80 2.03 -6.67
N TYR A 59 3.63 0.71 -6.77
CA TYR A 59 4.50 -0.18 -7.53
C TYR A 59 4.48 0.16 -9.03
N LEU A 60 3.29 0.33 -9.63
CA LEU A 60 3.15 0.69 -11.05
C LEU A 60 3.76 2.05 -11.36
N ILE A 61 3.55 3.06 -10.50
CA ILE A 61 4.14 4.40 -10.68
C ILE A 61 5.67 4.32 -10.65
N TYR A 62 6.23 3.57 -9.70
CA TYR A 62 7.67 3.36 -9.62
C TYR A 62 8.19 2.58 -10.84
N PHE A 63 7.51 1.48 -11.18
CA PHE A 63 7.87 0.61 -12.30
C PHE A 63 7.85 1.40 -13.61
N LEU A 64 6.73 2.02 -13.99
CA LEU A 64 6.59 2.74 -15.27
C LEU A 64 7.55 3.92 -15.41
N LYS A 65 7.89 4.60 -14.31
CA LYS A 65 8.73 5.81 -14.36
C LYS A 65 10.22 5.50 -14.28
N TYR A 66 10.63 4.42 -13.62
CA TYR A 66 12.04 4.08 -13.39
C TYR A 66 12.45 2.75 -14.05
N TRP A 67 11.60 2.18 -14.92
CA TRP A 67 11.92 0.95 -15.64
C TRP A 67 13.20 1.13 -16.46
N PRO A 68 14.22 0.28 -16.29
CA PRO A 68 15.53 0.44 -16.91
C PRO A 68 15.59 0.01 -18.38
N PHE A 69 14.51 -0.55 -18.94
CA PHE A 69 14.45 -0.95 -20.36
C PHE A 69 13.91 0.18 -21.25
N ARG A 70 14.53 1.36 -21.19
CA ARG A 70 14.42 2.39 -22.23
C ARG A 70 15.73 2.48 -22.99
#